data_AF-A0A847QI23-F1
#
_entry.id   AF-A0A847QI23-F1
#
_cell.length_a   1.000
_cell.length_b   1.000
_cell.length_c   1.000
_cell.angle_alpha   90.00
_cell.angle_beta   90.00
_cell.angle_gamma   90.00
#
_symmetry.space_group_name_H-M   'P 1'
#
loop_
_entity.id
_entity.type
_entity.pdbx_description
1 polymer ?
#
loop_
_entity_poly.entity_id
_entity_poly.type
_entity_poly.pdbx_seq_one_letter_code
_entity_poly.pdbx_strand_id
1 'polypeptide(L)'
;MTIFGEPLATKEQCVEHLLRRNPFPLLTVSPEELVDYFYQEAMLEGIRPDIAFAQALHETGYFRYGGDVIPIQNNYSGLGTTGGGVKGAWFPTAQIGVRAQIQHLLAYASDRPPKLEVVDPRYDLVKTTGNFGKANTWTDLNGKWAVPGKTYGQMILTIHQKILEE
;
A
#
# COMPACT_ATOMS: atom_id res chain seq x y z
N MET A 1 -5.94 4.13 14.08
CA MET A 1 -6.05 2.73 13.62
C MET A 1 -4.65 2.11 13.59
N THR A 2 -4.49 0.90 14.11
CA THR A 2 -3.21 0.17 14.09
C THR A 2 -2.87 -0.35 12.70
N ILE A 3 -1.59 -0.59 12.41
CA ILE A 3 -1.17 -1.25 11.15
C ILE A 3 -1.54 -2.73 11.18
N PHE A 4 -1.28 -3.41 12.30
CA PHE A 4 -1.66 -4.80 12.49
C PHE A 4 -3.13 -4.95 12.92
N GLY A 5 -3.73 -6.08 12.55
CA GLY A 5 -5.07 -6.51 12.94
C GLY A 5 -5.91 -7.00 11.77
N GLU A 6 -7.13 -7.44 12.10
CA GLU A 6 -8.11 -7.90 11.11
C GLU A 6 -8.67 -6.74 10.28
N PRO A 7 -9.05 -6.95 9.02
CA PRO A 7 -9.76 -5.94 8.25
C PRO A 7 -11.10 -5.58 8.89
N LEU A 8 -11.54 -4.33 8.68
CA LEU A 8 -12.89 -3.87 9.00
C LEU A 8 -13.79 -3.85 7.76
N ALA A 9 -13.23 -3.56 6.59
CA ALA A 9 -13.97 -3.61 5.33
C ALA A 9 -13.98 -5.03 4.73
N THR A 10 -15.02 -5.34 3.95
CA THR A 10 -15.01 -6.54 3.10
C THR A 10 -14.29 -6.28 1.78
N LYS A 11 -13.93 -7.35 1.05
CA LYS A 11 -13.34 -7.23 -0.29
C LYS A 11 -14.30 -6.54 -1.25
N GLU A 12 -15.59 -6.84 -1.14
CA GLU A 12 -16.65 -6.26 -1.95
C GLU A 12 -16.73 -4.74 -1.73
N GLN A 13 -16.70 -4.27 -0.48
CA GLN A 13 -16.66 -2.83 -0.18
C GLN A 13 -15.45 -2.14 -0.80
N CYS A 14 -14.26 -2.77 -0.75
CA CYS A 14 -13.07 -2.25 -1.40
C CYS A 14 -13.23 -2.13 -2.92
N VAL A 15 -13.75 -3.16 -3.58
CA VAL A 15 -13.98 -3.18 -5.03
C VAL A 15 -15.02 -2.14 -5.42
N GLU A 16 -16.14 -2.08 -4.72
CA GLU A 16 -17.21 -1.11 -4.97
C GLU A 16 -16.70 0.32 -4.82
N HIS A 17 -15.98 0.62 -3.73
CA HIS A 17 -15.36 1.93 -3.51
C HIS A 17 -14.47 2.34 -4.68
N LEU A 18 -13.60 1.43 -5.12
CA LEU A 18 -12.72 1.67 -6.25
C LEU A 18 -13.53 1.98 -7.52
N LEU A 19 -14.48 1.11 -7.89
CA LEU A 19 -15.21 1.23 -9.15
C LEU A 19 -16.17 2.42 -9.19
N ARG A 20 -16.76 2.81 -8.06
CA ARG A 20 -17.58 4.03 -7.95
C ARG A 20 -16.74 5.29 -8.18
N ARG A 21 -15.49 5.29 -7.70
CA ARG A 21 -14.58 6.42 -7.86
C ARG A 21 -13.90 6.42 -9.20
N ASN A 22 -13.51 5.26 -9.72
CA ASN A 22 -12.85 5.08 -11.01
C ASN A 22 -13.40 3.82 -11.69
N PRO A 23 -14.38 3.95 -12.60
CA PRO A 23 -14.97 2.80 -13.28
C PRO A 23 -14.02 2.04 -14.22
N PHE A 24 -12.90 2.65 -14.60
CA PHE A 24 -11.91 2.08 -15.52
C PHE A 24 -10.49 2.22 -14.93
N PRO A 25 -10.17 1.53 -13.83
CA PRO A 25 -8.85 1.60 -13.22
C PRO A 25 -7.80 0.96 -14.13
N LEU A 26 -6.62 1.60 -14.22
CA LEU A 26 -5.52 1.11 -15.05
C LEU A 26 -4.76 0.03 -14.27
N LEU A 27 -5.23 -1.20 -14.37
CA LEU A 27 -4.65 -2.37 -13.68
C LEU A 27 -4.21 -3.43 -14.69
N THR A 28 -3.25 -4.25 -14.28
CA THR A 28 -2.78 -5.43 -15.05
C THR A 28 -3.63 -6.68 -14.78
N VAL A 29 -4.53 -6.61 -13.79
CA VAL A 29 -5.48 -7.64 -13.35
C VAL A 29 -6.83 -6.98 -13.06
N SER A 30 -7.87 -7.75 -12.75
CA SER A 30 -9.16 -7.18 -12.38
C SER A 30 -9.10 -6.47 -10.99
N PRO A 31 -10.00 -5.51 -10.72
CA PRO A 31 -10.16 -4.91 -9.39
C PRO A 31 -10.33 -5.94 -8.27
N GLU A 32 -11.14 -6.97 -8.50
CA GLU A 32 -11.41 -8.06 -7.56
C GLU A 32 -10.15 -8.87 -7.27
N GLU A 33 -9.39 -9.22 -8.32
CA GLU A 33 -8.12 -9.93 -8.19
C GLU A 33 -7.10 -9.11 -7.40
N LEU A 34 -6.98 -7.81 -7.67
CA LEU A 34 -6.06 -6.95 -6.94
C LEU A 34 -6.42 -6.86 -5.45
N VAL A 35 -7.70 -6.66 -5.12
CA VAL A 35 -8.17 -6.63 -3.74
C VAL A 35 -7.92 -7.99 -3.07
N ASP A 36 -8.14 -9.09 -3.77
CA ASP A 36 -7.84 -10.43 -3.25
C ASP A 36 -6.35 -10.58 -2.90
N TYR A 37 -5.43 -10.14 -3.76
CA TYR A 37 -4.00 -10.14 -3.45
C TYR A 37 -3.66 -9.31 -2.21
N PHE A 38 -4.29 -8.14 -2.00
CA PHE A 38 -4.09 -7.35 -0.78
C PHE A 38 -4.48 -8.13 0.47
N TYR A 39 -5.64 -8.80 0.44
CA TYR A 39 -6.11 -9.62 1.56
C TYR A 39 -5.18 -10.80 1.81
N GLN A 40 -4.76 -11.52 0.77
CA GLN A 40 -3.85 -12.65 0.93
C GLN A 40 -2.49 -12.24 1.51
N GLU A 41 -1.81 -11.28 0.85
CA GLU A 41 -0.45 -10.89 1.23
C GLU A 41 -0.40 -10.18 2.59
N ALA A 42 -1.36 -9.29 2.88
CA ALA A 42 -1.35 -8.55 4.15
C ALA A 42 -1.76 -9.43 5.34
N MET A 43 -2.78 -10.30 5.18
CA MET A 43 -3.20 -11.20 6.26
C MET A 43 -2.12 -12.22 6.62
N LEU A 44 -1.32 -12.67 5.65
CA LEU A 44 -0.14 -13.49 5.93
C LEU A 44 0.80 -12.79 6.92
N GLU A 45 0.94 -11.47 6.83
CA GLU A 45 1.79 -10.67 7.72
C GLU A 45 1.04 -10.08 8.94
N GLY A 46 -0.27 -10.33 9.06
CA GLY A 46 -1.14 -9.76 10.09
C GLY A 46 -1.42 -8.26 9.94
N ILE A 47 -1.14 -7.69 8.77
CA ILE A 47 -1.37 -6.29 8.42
C ILE A 47 -2.81 -6.14 7.91
N ARG A 48 -3.49 -5.05 8.29
CA ARG A 48 -4.87 -4.75 7.85
C ARG A 48 -4.92 -4.53 6.33
N PRO A 49 -5.49 -5.46 5.53
CA PRO A 49 -5.44 -5.41 4.08
C PRO A 49 -6.28 -4.28 3.49
N ASP A 50 -7.43 -3.98 4.09
CA ASP A 50 -8.36 -2.93 3.69
C ASP A 50 -7.72 -1.53 3.76
N ILE A 51 -6.89 -1.28 4.77
CA ILE A 51 -6.18 0.00 4.90
C ILE A 51 -4.93 0.04 4.01
N ALA A 52 -4.24 -1.10 3.81
CA ALA A 52 -3.16 -1.19 2.83
C ALA A 52 -3.67 -0.93 1.40
N PHE A 53 -4.85 -1.43 1.07
CA PHE A 53 -5.53 -1.11 -0.18
C PHE A 53 -5.92 0.38 -0.24
N ALA A 54 -6.47 0.96 0.83
CA ALA A 54 -6.75 2.40 0.89
C ALA A 54 -5.49 3.26 0.68
N GLN A 55 -4.33 2.82 1.17
CA GLN A 55 -3.04 3.44 0.88
C GLN A 55 -2.70 3.35 -0.61
N ALA A 56 -2.88 2.19 -1.25
CA ALA A 56 -2.66 2.06 -2.69
C ALA A 56 -3.57 2.98 -3.52
N LEU A 57 -4.83 3.16 -3.10
CA LEU A 57 -5.74 4.13 -3.71
C LEU A 57 -5.21 5.57 -3.60
N HIS A 58 -4.65 5.93 -2.43
CA HIS A 58 -4.04 7.24 -2.23
C HIS A 58 -2.83 7.45 -3.16
N GLU A 59 -1.89 6.51 -3.14
CA GLU A 59 -0.61 6.58 -3.86
C GLU A 59 -0.78 6.61 -5.38
N THR A 60 -1.77 5.89 -5.90
CA THR A 60 -2.00 5.74 -7.34
C THR A 60 -3.07 6.70 -7.89
N GLY A 61 -3.68 7.53 -7.04
CA GLY A 61 -4.83 8.34 -7.42
C GLY A 61 -6.02 7.50 -7.90
N TYR A 62 -6.31 6.41 -7.18
CA TYR A 62 -7.31 5.39 -7.54
C TYR A 62 -6.98 4.68 -8.86
N PHE A 63 -5.71 4.30 -9.04
CA PHE A 63 -5.20 3.65 -10.24
C PHE A 63 -5.45 4.43 -11.54
N ARG A 64 -5.55 5.76 -11.44
CA ARG A 64 -5.47 6.68 -12.59
C ARG A 64 -4.03 6.99 -12.95
N TYR A 65 -3.15 6.94 -11.93
CA TYR A 65 -1.78 7.43 -12.00
C TYR A 65 -1.74 8.93 -12.38
N GLY A 66 -0.55 9.50 -12.41
CA GLY A 66 -0.37 10.96 -12.57
C GLY A 66 0.94 11.48 -12.02
N GLY A 67 1.64 10.65 -11.24
CA GLY A 67 3.04 10.83 -10.86
C GLY A 67 4.00 10.06 -11.76
N ASP A 68 5.16 9.70 -11.21
CA ASP A 68 6.22 9.04 -11.98
C ASP A 68 5.89 7.57 -12.32
N VAL A 69 5.18 6.88 -11.42
CA VAL A 69 4.78 5.47 -11.59
C VAL A 69 3.71 5.33 -12.67
N ILE A 70 3.85 4.32 -13.53
CA ILE A 70 2.87 3.94 -14.55
C ILE A 70 2.24 2.57 -14.25
N PRO A 71 1.04 2.28 -14.80
CA PRO A 71 0.26 1.05 -14.48
C PRO A 71 1.05 -0.26 -14.56
N ILE A 72 1.83 -0.45 -15.63
CA ILE A 72 2.52 -1.71 -15.91
C ILE A 72 3.62 -2.05 -14.88
N GLN A 73 4.00 -1.10 -14.01
CA GLN A 73 5.00 -1.33 -12.97
C GLN A 73 4.49 -2.17 -11.81
N ASN A 74 3.17 -2.29 -11.64
CA ASN A 74 2.55 -2.89 -10.45
C ASN A 74 3.08 -2.30 -9.13
N ASN A 75 3.49 -1.04 -9.14
CA ASN A 75 4.07 -0.37 -7.97
C ASN A 75 2.98 0.50 -7.31
N TYR A 76 2.28 -0.07 -6.34
CA TYR A 76 1.10 0.55 -5.73
C TYR A 76 1.42 1.48 -4.56
N SER A 77 2.70 1.58 -4.18
CA SER A 77 3.18 2.33 -3.01
C SER A 77 4.27 3.36 -3.33
N GLY A 78 4.54 3.61 -4.61
CA GLY A 78 5.56 4.59 -5.04
C GLY A 78 7.00 4.18 -4.69
N LEU A 79 7.28 2.88 -4.50
CA LEU A 79 8.59 2.40 -4.09
C LEU A 79 9.67 2.81 -5.09
N GLY A 80 10.75 3.40 -4.56
CA GLY A 80 11.90 3.83 -5.35
C GLY A 80 11.68 5.09 -6.20
N THR A 81 10.53 5.75 -6.10
CA THR A 81 10.35 7.07 -6.72
C THR A 81 11.13 8.14 -5.95
N THR A 82 11.73 9.08 -6.68
CA THR A 82 12.44 10.25 -6.09
C THR A 82 11.89 11.58 -6.60
N GLY A 83 10.84 11.56 -7.43
CA GLY A 83 10.40 12.73 -8.20
C GLY A 83 11.21 12.94 -9.48
N GLY A 84 10.66 13.74 -10.39
CA GLY A 84 11.37 14.20 -11.59
C GLY A 84 11.48 13.18 -12.72
N GLY A 85 10.55 12.23 -12.82
CA GLY A 85 10.49 11.25 -13.91
C GLY A 85 11.15 9.90 -13.60
N VAL A 86 11.73 9.73 -12.41
CA VAL A 86 12.32 8.45 -11.98
C VAL A 86 11.21 7.46 -11.67
N LYS A 87 11.06 6.47 -12.55
CA LYS A 87 9.95 5.50 -12.53
C LYS A 87 9.83 4.69 -11.24
N GLY A 88 10.92 4.51 -10.49
CA GLY A 88 10.93 3.66 -9.30
C GLY A 88 10.92 2.17 -9.64
N ALA A 89 10.49 1.34 -8.68
CA ALA A 89 10.52 -0.11 -8.77
C ALA A 89 9.50 -0.67 -9.79
N TRP A 90 9.82 -1.84 -10.35
CA TRP A 90 8.99 -2.61 -11.27
C TRP A 90 8.78 -4.00 -10.72
N PHE A 91 7.54 -4.46 -10.70
CA PHE A 91 7.19 -5.80 -10.21
C PHE A 91 6.54 -6.61 -11.34
N PRO A 92 6.96 -7.87 -11.53
CA PRO A 92 6.55 -8.68 -12.68
C PRO A 92 5.06 -9.02 -12.69
N THR A 93 4.39 -9.01 -11.53
CA THR A 93 2.96 -9.28 -11.39
C THR A 93 2.34 -8.36 -10.34
N ALA A 94 1.01 -8.19 -10.42
CA ALA A 94 0.24 -7.44 -9.43
C ALA A 94 0.47 -7.97 -8.01
N GLN A 95 0.43 -9.30 -7.82
CA GLN A 95 0.67 -9.93 -6.53
C GLN A 95 2.04 -9.58 -5.94
N ILE A 96 3.11 -9.60 -6.73
CA ILE A 96 4.45 -9.22 -6.26
C ILE A 96 4.51 -7.73 -5.89
N GLY A 97 3.82 -6.89 -6.65
CA GLY A 97 3.65 -5.47 -6.33
C GLY A 97 2.98 -5.22 -4.99
N VAL A 98 1.88 -5.93 -4.73
CA VAL A 98 1.19 -5.92 -3.43
C VAL A 98 2.13 -6.41 -2.32
N ARG A 99 2.80 -7.55 -2.52
CA ARG A 99 3.76 -8.10 -1.55
C ARG A 99 4.83 -7.07 -1.18
N ALA A 100 5.40 -6.37 -2.16
CA ALA A 100 6.40 -5.35 -1.90
C ALA A 100 5.86 -4.21 -1.03
N GLN A 101 4.62 -3.74 -1.27
CA GLN A 101 3.98 -2.75 -0.40
C GLN A 101 3.79 -3.27 1.03
N ILE A 102 3.30 -4.51 1.18
CA ILE A 102 3.08 -5.13 2.50
C ILE A 102 4.41 -5.30 3.25
N GLN A 103 5.48 -5.73 2.57
CA GLN A 103 6.81 -5.81 3.15
C GLN A 103 7.33 -4.44 3.58
N HIS A 104 7.08 -3.39 2.79
CA HIS A 104 7.47 -2.04 3.17
C HIS A 104 6.74 -1.58 4.43
N LEU A 105 5.42 -1.82 4.53
CA LEU A 105 4.64 -1.57 5.76
C LEU A 105 5.20 -2.36 6.93
N LEU A 106 5.53 -3.64 6.74
CA LEU A 106 6.11 -4.49 7.77
C LEU A 106 7.45 -3.93 8.27
N ALA A 107 8.31 -3.42 7.39
CA ALA A 107 9.59 -2.82 7.80
C ALA A 107 9.40 -1.61 8.71
N TYR A 108 8.38 -0.78 8.47
CA TYR A 108 8.06 0.31 9.39
C TYR A 108 7.41 -0.16 10.69
N ALA A 109 6.65 -1.25 10.66
CA ALA A 109 5.79 -1.66 11.77
C ALA A 109 6.37 -2.74 12.70
N SER A 110 7.35 -3.52 12.25
CA SER A 110 7.94 -4.60 13.04
C SER A 110 9.43 -4.80 12.72
N ASP A 111 10.14 -5.44 13.65
CA ASP A 111 11.52 -5.88 13.52
C ASP A 111 11.67 -7.35 13.07
N ARG A 112 10.56 -8.10 12.99
CA ARG A 112 10.58 -9.48 12.50
C ARG A 112 10.77 -9.53 10.97
N PRO A 113 11.39 -10.60 10.44
CA PRO A 113 11.46 -10.79 9.00
C PRO A 113 10.08 -11.08 8.38
N PRO A 114 9.86 -10.81 7.07
CA PRO A 114 8.66 -11.23 6.37
C PRO A 114 8.60 -12.75 6.27
N LYS A 115 7.40 -13.31 6.14
CA LYS A 115 7.18 -14.76 5.99
C LYS A 115 7.55 -15.28 4.61
N LEU A 116 7.50 -14.41 3.61
CA LEU A 116 7.86 -14.71 2.22
C LEU A 116 9.16 -14.00 1.84
N GLU A 117 9.75 -14.42 0.72
CA GLU A 117 10.95 -13.81 0.17
C GLU A 117 10.79 -12.30 -0.03
N VAL A 118 11.81 -11.53 0.36
CA VAL A 118 11.84 -10.07 0.24
C VAL A 118 11.90 -9.68 -1.23
N VAL A 119 10.87 -8.94 -1.68
CA VAL A 119 10.77 -8.36 -3.03
C VAL A 119 10.77 -6.84 -3.01
N ASP A 120 10.54 -6.21 -1.86
CA ASP A 120 10.70 -4.76 -1.69
C ASP A 120 12.18 -4.36 -1.79
N PRO A 121 12.60 -3.62 -2.85
CA PRO A 121 14.00 -3.23 -3.04
C PRO A 121 14.49 -2.23 -1.99
N ARG A 122 13.59 -1.64 -1.19
CA ARG A 122 13.91 -0.70 -0.12
C ARG A 122 13.84 -1.31 1.27
N TYR A 123 13.51 -2.59 1.40
CA TYR A 123 13.29 -3.24 2.70
C TYR A 123 14.51 -3.10 3.62
N ASP A 124 15.70 -3.46 3.12
CA ASP A 124 16.94 -3.35 3.90
C ASP A 124 17.37 -1.90 4.14
N LEU A 125 17.00 -0.96 3.25
CA LEU A 125 17.26 0.45 3.48
C LEU A 125 16.46 0.96 4.69
N VAL A 126 15.17 0.63 4.80
CA VAL A 126 14.34 1.02 5.96
C VAL A 126 14.95 0.53 7.27
N LYS A 127 15.49 -0.70 7.28
CA LYS A 127 16.19 -1.32 8.43
C LYS A 127 17.39 -0.53 8.93
N THR A 128 18.05 0.22 8.06
CA THR A 128 19.19 1.10 8.44
C THR A 128 18.75 2.44 9.02
N THR A 129 17.46 2.79 8.94
CA THR A 129 16.93 4.06 9.43
C THR A 129 16.41 3.94 10.87
N GLY A 130 16.32 5.08 11.56
CA GLY A 130 15.65 5.15 12.88
C GLY A 130 14.14 4.86 12.85
N ASN A 131 13.55 4.59 11.69
CA ASN A 131 12.12 4.30 11.52
C ASN A 131 11.78 2.81 11.52
N PHE A 132 12.78 1.93 11.47
CA PHE A 132 12.58 0.48 11.43
C PHE A 132 11.81 -0.01 12.67
N GLY A 133 10.67 -0.68 12.45
CA GLY A 133 9.81 -1.18 13.51
C GLY A 133 9.23 -0.11 14.46
N LYS A 134 9.11 1.15 14.02
CA LYS A 134 8.63 2.29 14.84
C LYS A 134 7.22 2.79 14.53
N ALA A 135 6.45 2.13 13.67
CA ALA A 135 5.11 2.53 13.30
C ALA A 135 4.06 1.56 13.85
N ASN A 136 3.32 1.96 14.89
CA ASN A 136 2.24 1.14 15.46
C ASN A 136 0.90 1.40 14.74
N THR A 137 0.72 2.64 14.27
CA THR A 137 -0.49 3.16 13.66
C THR A 137 -0.22 3.75 12.28
N TRP A 138 -1.25 3.84 11.44
CA TRP A 138 -1.16 4.47 10.13
C TRP A 138 -0.68 5.93 10.19
N THR A 139 -1.02 6.64 11.26
CA THR A 139 -0.55 8.01 11.50
C THR A 139 0.93 8.09 11.90
N ASP A 140 1.52 7.01 12.38
CA ASP A 140 2.97 6.96 12.65
C ASP A 140 3.80 6.95 11.36
N LEU A 141 3.17 6.71 10.20
CA LEU A 141 3.81 6.79 8.88
C LEU A 141 3.99 8.25 8.41
N ASN A 142 3.36 9.22 9.08
CA ASN A 142 3.51 10.65 8.80
C ASN A 142 4.97 11.06 8.89
N GLY A 143 5.51 11.66 7.83
CA GLY A 143 6.91 12.08 7.75
C GLY A 143 7.93 10.93 7.71
N LYS A 144 7.48 9.67 7.63
CA LYS A 144 8.35 8.47 7.53
C LYS A 144 8.22 7.78 6.18
N TRP A 145 6.98 7.58 5.73
CA TRP A 145 6.66 7.01 4.42
C TRP A 145 6.67 8.07 3.32
N ALA A 146 5.96 9.18 3.58
CA ALA A 146 5.94 10.38 2.74
C ALA A 146 6.50 11.57 3.52
N VAL A 147 7.48 12.28 2.94
CA VAL A 147 8.14 13.45 3.56
C VAL A 147 7.74 14.71 2.76
N PRO A 148 7.31 15.82 3.40
CA PRO A 148 7.17 16.05 4.85
C PRO A 148 5.87 15.50 5.47
N GLY A 149 4.95 14.95 4.65
CA GLY A 149 3.73 14.19 4.97
C GLY A 149 3.13 14.28 6.38
N LYS A 150 2.74 15.48 6.85
CA LYS A 150 2.18 15.66 8.21
C LYS A 150 0.80 15.03 8.43
N THR A 151 0.07 14.76 7.35
CA THR A 151 -1.33 14.28 7.36
C THR A 151 -1.53 13.01 6.53
N TYR A 152 -0.44 12.33 6.16
CA TYR A 152 -0.45 11.19 5.25
C TYR A 152 -1.36 10.05 5.74
N GLY A 153 -1.14 9.57 6.97
CA GLY A 153 -1.97 8.55 7.61
C GLY A 153 -3.43 8.98 7.75
N GLN A 154 -3.70 10.26 8.01
CA GLN A 154 -5.08 10.77 8.04
C GLN A 154 -5.75 10.69 6.67
N MET A 155 -5.04 10.97 5.58
CA MET A 155 -5.58 10.85 4.22
C MET A 155 -5.95 9.39 3.91
N ILE A 156 -5.08 8.44 4.28
CA ILE A 156 -5.35 7.00 4.11
C ILE A 156 -6.58 6.59 4.93
N LEU A 157 -6.63 6.97 6.21
CA LEU A 157 -7.76 6.63 7.09
C LEU A 157 -9.07 7.29 6.62
N THR A 158 -9.00 8.45 5.97
CA THR A 158 -10.18 9.09 5.36
C THR A 158 -10.70 8.29 4.16
N ILE A 159 -9.81 7.70 3.35
CA ILE A 159 -10.22 6.81 2.26
C ILE A 159 -10.81 5.52 2.84
N HIS A 160 -10.14 4.92 3.84
CA HIS A 160 -10.64 3.72 4.51
C HIS A 160 -12.02 3.92 5.12
N GLN A 161 -12.27 5.05 5.79
CA GLN A 161 -13.60 5.37 6.32
C GLN A 161 -14.68 5.38 5.22
N LYS A 162 -14.37 5.91 4.03
CA LYS A 162 -15.31 5.90 2.90
C LYS A 162 -15.53 4.52 2.31
N ILE A 163 -14.53 3.63 2.39
CA ILE A 163 -14.70 2.22 2.01
C ILE A 163 -15.70 1.54 2.96
N LEU A 164 -15.64 1.85 4.26
CA LEU A 164 -16.56 1.27 5.25
C LEU A 164 -18.02 1.74 5.09
N GLU A 165 -18.23 2.83 4.36
CA GLU A 165 -19.55 3.45 4.11
C GLU A 165 -20.20 2.98 2.81
N GLU A 166 -19.53 2.11 2.05
CA GLU A 166 -20.14 1.43 0.89
C GLU A 166 -21.11 0.34 1.33
#